data_AF-A0A7D6ZHU0-F1
#
_entry.id   AF-A0A7D6ZHU0-F1
#
_cell.length_a   1.000
_cell.length_b   1.000
_cell.length_c   1.000
_cell.angle_alpha   90.00
_cell.angle_beta   90.00
_cell.angle_gamma   90.00
#
_symmetry.space_group_name_H-M   'P 1'
#
loop_
_entity.id
_entity.type
_entity.pdbx_description
1 polymer ?
#
loop_
_entity_poly.entity_id
_entity_poly.type
_entity_poly.pdbx_seq_one_letter_code
_entity_poly.pdbx_strand_id
1 'polypeptide(L)'
;MNTPRRDPAELAALLAERDHFGTVDDVLSDMFDAAFEVTQQKSYRDCAAEDAKRRVWEDHHKPVMAGYFAAADAYREERFGSEYAEDSRTRLDGVYAHDPEMRALLDKARADLAARRKARTPAERDRRRSR
;
A
#
# COMPACT_ATOMS: atom_id res chain seq x y z
N MET A 1 -22.17 -0.61 26.95
CA MET A 1 -21.39 -0.09 25.81
C MET A 1 -21.25 -1.24 24.80
N ASN A 2 -21.88 -1.13 23.63
CA ASN A 2 -21.75 -2.15 22.58
C ASN A 2 -20.36 -1.99 21.96
N THR A 3 -19.49 -2.97 22.15
CA THR A 3 -18.26 -3.09 21.36
C THR A 3 -18.69 -3.16 19.89
N PRO A 4 -18.21 -2.27 19.00
CA PRO A 4 -18.54 -2.37 17.58
C PRO A 4 -18.20 -3.78 17.10
N ARG A 5 -19.19 -4.49 16.58
CA ARG A 5 -18.99 -5.81 16.01
C ARG A 5 -18.19 -5.61 14.72
N ARG A 6 -16.86 -5.75 14.84
CA ARG A 6 -15.89 -5.66 13.74
C ARG A 6 -16.36 -6.52 12.58
N ASP A 7 -16.40 -5.94 11.39
CA ASP A 7 -16.98 -6.62 10.25
C ASP A 7 -15.99 -7.60 9.62
N PRO A 8 -16.23 -8.93 9.67
CA PRO A 8 -15.27 -9.89 9.16
C PRO A 8 -15.02 -9.76 7.64
N ALA A 9 -16.02 -9.29 6.88
CA ALA A 9 -15.87 -9.10 5.44
C ALA A 9 -15.02 -7.86 5.12
N GLU A 10 -15.10 -6.82 5.95
CA GLU A 10 -14.26 -5.63 5.80
C GLU A 10 -12.80 -5.94 6.12
N LEU A 11 -12.54 -6.66 7.21
CA LEU A 11 -11.20 -7.13 7.56
C LEU A 11 -10.58 -8.00 6.47
N ALA A 12 -11.35 -8.94 5.91
CA ALA A 12 -10.89 -9.78 4.80
C ALA A 12 -10.60 -8.97 3.54
N ALA A 13 -11.40 -7.95 3.22
CA ALA A 13 -11.16 -7.08 2.08
C ALA A 13 -9.89 -6.26 2.23
N LEU A 14 -9.65 -5.69 3.42
CA LEU A 14 -8.45 -4.91 3.72
C LEU A 14 -7.18 -5.78 3.68
N LEU A 15 -7.25 -7.01 4.16
CA LEU A 15 -6.15 -7.98 4.04
C LEU A 15 -5.87 -8.31 2.58
N ALA A 16 -6.90 -8.63 1.80
CA ALA A 16 -6.74 -8.94 0.38
C ALA A 16 -6.15 -7.76 -0.41
N GLU A 17 -6.56 -6.53 -0.10
CA GLU A 17 -6.00 -5.32 -0.73
C GLU A 17 -4.53 -5.09 -0.32
N ARG A 18 -4.20 -5.26 0.96
CA ARG A 18 -2.81 -5.20 1.43
C ARG A 18 -1.94 -6.25 0.73
N ASP A 19 -2.41 -7.49 0.68
CA ASP A 19 -1.65 -8.61 0.09
C ASP A 19 -1.51 -8.43 -1.44
N HIS A 20 -2.51 -7.82 -2.09
CA HIS A 20 -2.40 -7.43 -3.49
C HIS A 20 -1.27 -6.41 -3.72
N PHE A 21 -1.20 -5.34 -2.91
CA PHE A 21 -0.10 -4.39 -3.02
C PHE A 21 1.26 -5.05 -2.75
N GLY A 22 1.36 -5.94 -1.75
CA GLY A 22 2.58 -6.70 -1.50
C GLY A 22 3.01 -7.55 -2.69
N THR A 23 2.05 -8.23 -3.35
CA THR A 23 2.35 -9.01 -4.56
C THR A 23 2.85 -8.12 -5.71
N VAL A 24 2.27 -6.92 -5.87
CA VAL A 24 2.73 -5.97 -6.89
C VAL A 24 4.13 -5.45 -6.57
N ASP A 25 4.41 -5.17 -5.30
CA ASP A 25 5.71 -4.74 -4.81
C ASP A 25 6.81 -5.77 -5.08
N ASP A 26 6.54 -7.04 -4.77
CA ASP A 26 7.44 -8.16 -5.04
C ASP A 26 7.76 -8.25 -6.54
N VAL A 27 6.73 -8.17 -7.40
CA VAL A 27 6.93 -8.22 -8.86
C VAL A 27 7.73 -7.03 -9.38
N LEU A 28 7.47 -5.82 -8.88
CA LEU A 28 8.24 -4.62 -9.27
C LEU A 28 9.71 -4.75 -8.88
N SER A 29 9.98 -5.28 -7.70
CA SER A 29 11.34 -5.49 -7.18
C SER A 29 12.07 -6.60 -7.96
N ASP A 30 11.41 -7.73 -8.22
CA ASP A 30 11.95 -8.81 -9.06
C ASP A 30 12.31 -8.32 -10.47
N MET A 31 11.46 -7.49 -11.07
CA MET A 31 11.72 -6.89 -12.38
C MET A 31 12.92 -5.95 -12.36
N PHE A 32 13.06 -5.14 -11.31
CA PHE A 32 14.20 -4.25 -11.13
C PHE A 32 15.50 -5.02 -10.94
N ASP A 33 15.50 -6.04 -10.08
CA ASP A 33 16.66 -6.90 -9.83
C ASP A 33 17.07 -7.66 -11.10
N ALA A 34 16.11 -8.24 -11.83
CA ALA A 34 16.41 -8.90 -13.10
C ALA A 34 17.00 -7.93 -14.14
N ALA A 35 16.49 -6.70 -14.23
CA ALA A 35 17.03 -5.69 -15.14
C ALA A 35 18.46 -5.26 -14.74
N PHE A 36 18.74 -5.19 -13.44
CA PHE A 36 20.06 -4.91 -12.90
C PHE A 36 21.05 -6.05 -13.19
N GLU A 37 20.66 -7.30 -12.92
CA GLU A 37 21.46 -8.50 -13.17
C GLU A 37 21.85 -8.65 -14.64
N VAL A 38 20.89 -8.49 -15.56
CA VAL A 38 21.15 -8.56 -17.02
C VAL A 38 22.17 -7.52 -17.44
N THR A 39 22.16 -6.35 -16.81
CA THR A 39 23.05 -5.25 -17.16
C THR A 39 24.47 -5.48 -16.63
N GLN A 40 24.58 -6.03 -15.41
CA GLN A 40 25.86 -6.49 -14.87
C GLN A 40 26.49 -7.61 -15.70
N GLN A 41 25.72 -8.63 -16.09
CA GLN A 41 26.23 -9.77 -16.88
C GLN A 41 26.80 -9.34 -18.23
N LYS A 42 26.25 -8.28 -18.83
CA LYS A 42 26.69 -7.75 -20.12
C LYS A 42 27.84 -6.74 -20.00
N SER A 43 28.37 -6.50 -18.79
CA SER A 43 29.40 -5.49 -18.50
C SER A 43 29.05 -4.06 -18.95
N TYR A 44 27.77 -3.76 -19.18
CA TYR A 44 27.32 -2.41 -19.48
C TYR A 44 27.19 -1.63 -18.16
N ARG A 45 28.27 -0.98 -17.72
CA ARG A 45 28.20 -0.02 -16.61
C ARG A 45 27.95 1.37 -17.17
N ASP A 46 26.68 1.73 -17.26
CA ASP A 46 26.24 3.10 -17.50
C ASP A 46 25.47 3.59 -16.27
N CYS A 47 26.11 4.45 -15.47
CA CYS A 47 25.50 5.00 -14.26
C CYS A 47 24.21 5.76 -14.57
N ALA A 48 24.12 6.47 -15.72
CA ALA A 48 22.92 7.22 -16.08
C ALA A 48 21.76 6.28 -16.41
N ALA A 49 22.02 5.14 -17.05
CA ALA A 49 21.01 4.14 -17.33
C ALA A 49 20.51 3.45 -16.06
N GLU A 50 21.39 3.15 -15.09
CA GLU A 50 20.99 2.58 -13.80
C GLU A 50 20.17 3.56 -12.95
N ASP A 51 20.55 4.84 -12.93
CA ASP A 51 19.78 5.86 -12.23
C ASP A 51 18.40 6.07 -12.87
N ALA A 52 18.31 6.00 -14.20
CA ALA A 52 17.03 6.05 -14.91
C ALA A 52 16.12 4.86 -14.55
N LYS A 53 16.66 3.63 -14.48
CA LYS A 53 15.90 2.45 -14.05
C LYS A 53 15.41 2.57 -12.61
N ARG A 54 16.30 2.99 -11.71
CA ARG A 54 15.96 3.20 -10.29
C ARG A 54 14.83 4.21 -10.16
N ARG A 55 14.89 5.32 -10.89
CA ARG A 55 13.84 6.33 -10.90
C ARG A 55 12.51 5.77 -11.40
N VAL A 56 12.50 5.02 -12.50
CA VAL A 56 11.27 4.38 -13.00
C VAL A 56 10.72 3.39 -11.98
N TRP A 57 11.57 2.60 -11.34
CA TRP A 57 11.14 1.73 -10.26
C TRP A 57 10.56 2.52 -9.09
N GLU A 58 11.22 3.59 -8.62
CA GLU A 58 10.73 4.45 -7.53
C GLU A 58 9.36 5.08 -7.87
N ASP A 59 9.17 5.55 -9.10
CA ASP A 59 7.92 6.15 -9.59
C ASP A 59 6.73 5.17 -9.50
N HIS A 60 6.99 3.86 -9.60
CA HIS A 60 5.97 2.81 -9.49
C HIS A 60 5.87 2.19 -8.08
N HIS A 61 7.01 2.02 -7.42
CA HIS A 61 7.14 1.39 -6.11
C HIS A 61 6.54 2.28 -5.01
N LYS A 62 6.84 3.59 -4.99
CA LYS A 62 6.34 4.50 -3.94
C LYS A 62 4.81 4.53 -3.85
N PRO A 63 4.04 4.68 -4.96
CA PRO A 63 2.58 4.61 -4.89
C PRO A 63 2.04 3.26 -4.40
N VAL A 64 2.68 2.14 -4.79
CA VAL A 64 2.30 0.80 -4.34
C VAL A 64 2.50 0.65 -2.84
N MET A 65 3.65 1.08 -2.33
CA MET A 65 3.93 1.07 -0.89
C MET A 65 3.00 1.98 -0.10
N ALA A 66 2.63 3.15 -0.65
CA ALA A 66 1.65 4.02 -0.03
C ALA A 66 0.28 3.33 0.08
N GLY A 67 -0.15 2.61 -0.97
CA GLY A 67 -1.36 1.79 -0.97
C GLY A 67 -1.31 0.65 0.07
N TYR A 68 -0.18 -0.07 0.12
CA TYR A 68 0.07 -1.12 1.11
C TYR A 68 -0.10 -0.59 2.54
N PHE A 69 0.57 0.53 2.87
CA PHE A 69 0.50 1.10 4.21
C PHE A 69 -0.90 1.63 4.54
N ALA A 70 -1.61 2.23 3.59
CA ALA A 70 -2.99 2.67 3.80
C ALA A 70 -3.92 1.48 4.13
N ALA A 71 -3.81 0.36 3.41
CA ALA A 71 -4.59 -0.84 3.67
C ALA A 71 -4.23 -1.50 5.01
N ALA A 72 -2.93 -1.58 5.34
CA ALA A 72 -2.45 -2.12 6.61
C ALA A 72 -2.88 -1.27 7.81
N ASP A 73 -2.86 0.06 7.68
CA ASP A 73 -3.33 1.01 8.69
C ASP A 73 -4.82 0.86 8.94
N ALA A 74 -5.64 0.85 7.88
CA ALA A 74 -7.07 0.63 7.98
C ALA A 74 -7.42 -0.75 8.58
N TYR A 75 -6.65 -1.79 8.24
CA TYR A 75 -6.81 -3.11 8.85
C TYR A 75 -6.53 -3.06 10.36
N ARG A 76 -5.45 -2.38 10.78
CA ARG A 76 -5.10 -2.25 12.20
C ARG A 76 -6.16 -1.46 12.95
N GLU A 77 -6.66 -0.37 12.38
CA GLU A 77 -7.74 0.42 12.96
C GLU A 77 -9.00 -0.43 13.15
N GLU A 78 -9.43 -1.16 12.12
CA GLU A 78 -10.62 -2.02 12.19
C GLU A 78 -10.41 -3.19 13.18
N ARG A 79 -9.21 -3.79 13.21
CA ARG A 79 -8.92 -5.00 14.00
C ARG A 79 -8.56 -4.71 15.46
N PHE A 80 -7.91 -3.59 15.76
CA PHE A 80 -7.33 -3.30 17.07
C PHE A 80 -7.80 -1.97 17.66
N GLY A 81 -8.39 -1.09 16.85
CA GLY A 81 -8.81 0.26 17.26
C GLY A 81 -7.83 1.34 16.79
N SER A 82 -8.30 2.59 16.80
CA SER A 82 -7.57 3.73 16.21
C SER A 82 -6.22 4.03 16.87
N GLU A 83 -6.06 3.75 18.17
CA GLU A 83 -4.78 3.96 18.90
C GLU A 83 -3.63 3.15 18.29
N TYR A 84 -3.89 1.92 17.85
CA TYR A 84 -2.89 1.06 17.21
C TYR A 84 -2.52 1.54 15.80
N ALA A 85 -3.47 2.16 15.10
CA ALA A 85 -3.24 2.76 13.80
C ALA A 85 -2.42 4.05 13.94
N GLU A 86 -2.71 4.88 14.94
CA GLU A 86 -1.95 6.11 15.20
C GLU A 86 -0.47 5.86 15.50
N ASP A 87 -0.13 4.89 16.36
CA ASP A 87 1.27 4.51 16.62
C ASP A 87 1.98 4.08 15.32
N SER A 88 1.29 3.33 14.46
CA SER A 88 1.81 2.94 13.15
C SER A 88 2.06 4.15 12.24
N ARG A 89 1.14 5.11 12.20
CA ARG A 89 1.28 6.34 11.40
C ARG A 89 2.46 7.17 11.89
N THR A 90 2.58 7.38 13.21
CA THR A 90 3.72 8.13 13.79
C THR A 90 5.06 7.49 13.43
N ARG A 91 5.17 6.16 13.47
CA ARG A 91 6.39 5.46 13.04
C ARG A 91 6.68 5.68 11.55
N LEU A 92 5.68 5.52 10.69
CA LEU A 92 5.84 5.74 9.24
C LEU A 92 6.22 7.19 8.92
N ASP A 93 5.63 8.16 9.61
CA ASP A 93 5.94 9.58 9.43
C ASP A 93 7.38 9.91 9.83
N GLY A 94 7.95 9.16 10.78
CA GLY A 94 9.35 9.20 11.15
C GLY A 94 10.28 8.55 10.11
N VAL A 95 9.91 7.38 9.58
CA VAL A 95 10.67 6.68 8.52
C VAL A 95 10.76 7.54 7.25
N TYR A 96 9.65 8.14 6.83
CA TYR A 96 9.57 8.98 5.64
C TYR A 96 9.67 10.47 5.96
N ALA A 97 10.34 10.84 7.06
CA ALA A 97 10.43 12.24 7.47
C ALA A 97 11.10 13.15 6.44
N HIS A 98 12.02 12.58 5.66
CA HIS A 98 12.81 13.27 4.65
C HIS A 98 12.29 13.09 3.22
N ASP A 99 11.19 12.37 3.02
CA ASP A 99 10.59 12.11 1.71
C ASP A 99 9.20 12.77 1.60
N PRO A 100 9.12 14.04 1.15
CA PRO A 100 7.85 14.75 1.04
C PRO A 100 6.92 14.16 -0.02
N GLU A 101 7.47 13.50 -1.05
CA GLU A 101 6.69 12.83 -2.07
C GLU A 101 5.99 11.60 -1.50
N MET A 102 6.72 10.76 -0.75
CA MET A 102 6.13 9.59 -0.11
C MET A 102 5.05 9.99 0.90
N ARG A 103 5.24 11.08 1.64
CA ARG A 103 4.20 11.63 2.54
C ARG A 103 2.93 12.02 1.77
N ALA A 104 3.06 12.73 0.65
CA ALA A 104 1.92 13.10 -0.18
C ALA A 104 1.19 11.87 -0.75
N LEU A 105 1.94 10.84 -1.17
CA LEU A 105 1.38 9.58 -1.63
C LEU A 105 0.64 8.83 -0.52
N LEU A 106 1.18 8.80 0.70
CA LEU A 106 0.52 8.20 1.87
C LEU A 106 -0.81 8.89 2.19
N ASP A 107 -0.83 10.22 2.23
CA ASP A 107 -2.05 10.98 2.50
C ASP A 107 -3.10 10.77 1.42
N LYS A 108 -2.68 10.77 0.15
CA LYS A 108 -3.55 10.45 -0.98
C LYS A 108 -4.10 9.03 -0.88
N ALA A 109 -3.25 8.03 -0.66
CA ALA A 109 -3.66 6.63 -0.58
C ALA A 109 -4.66 6.38 0.57
N ARG A 110 -4.45 7.02 1.72
CA ARG A 110 -5.39 7.01 2.86
C ARG A 110 -6.73 7.63 2.46
N ALA A 111 -6.72 8.79 1.82
CA ALA A 111 -7.95 9.47 1.37
C ALA A 111 -8.72 8.65 0.33
N ASP A 112 -8.02 8.09 -0.66
CA ASP A 112 -8.60 7.26 -1.71
C ASP A 112 -9.19 5.95 -1.14
N LEU A 113 -8.51 5.32 -0.17
CA LEU A 113 -9.05 4.15 0.53
C LEU A 113 -10.30 4.51 1.34
N ALA A 114 -10.27 5.60 2.10
CA ALA A 114 -11.42 6.07 2.87
C ALA A 114 -12.62 6.39 1.96
N ALA A 115 -12.39 6.99 0.79
CA ALA A 115 -13.43 7.26 -0.20
C ALA A 115 -14.01 5.95 -0.77
N ARG A 116 -13.17 4.98 -1.14
CA ARG A 116 -13.61 3.66 -1.64
C ARG A 116 -14.42 2.89 -0.59
N ARG A 117 -14.01 2.93 0.68
CA ARG A 117 -14.73 2.30 1.80
C ARG A 117 -16.11 2.95 2.02
N LYS A 118 -16.20 4.27 1.95
CA LYS A 118 -17.49 5.00 2.06
C LYS A 118 -18.41 4.71 0.88
N ALA A 119 -17.87 4.61 -0.33
CA ALA A 119 -18.64 4.30 -1.54
C ALA A 119 -19.23 2.87 -1.51
N ARG A 120 -18.53 1.94 -0.86
CA ARG A 120 -18.94 0.54 -0.63
C ARG A 120 -20.05 0.46 0.42
N THR A 121 -21.21 1.03 0.12
CA THR A 121 -22.36 1.12 1.02
C THR A 121 -23.05 -0.24 1.26
N PRO A 122 -23.88 -0.38 2.32
CA PRO A 122 -24.62 -1.61 2.64
C PRO A 122 -25.43 -2.22 1.48
N ALA A 123 -25.87 -1.40 0.50
CA ALA A 123 -26.64 -1.83 -0.66
C ALA A 123 -25.88 -2.80 -1.60
N GLU A 124 -24.55 -2.76 -1.63
CA GLU A 124 -23.74 -3.74 -2.38
C GLU A 124 -23.52 -5.04 -1.61
N ARG A 125 -23.63 -5.02 -0.26
CA ARG A 125 -23.61 -6.21 0.59
C ARG A 125 -24.91 -7.03 0.49
N ASP A 126 -26.06 -6.38 0.34
CA ASP A 126 -27.35 -7.07 0.16
C ASP A 126 -27.49 -7.75 -1.21
N ARG A 127 -26.89 -7.18 -2.27
CA ARG A 127 -26.86 -7.81 -3.61
C ARG A 127 -26.01 -9.08 -3.67
N ARG A 128 -25.01 -9.24 -2.79
CA ARG A 128 -24.20 -10.46 -2.67
C ARG A 128 -24.78 -11.51 -1.72
N ARG A 129 -25.78 -11.18 -0.90
CA ARG A 129 -26.52 -12.14 -0.06
C ARG A 129 -27.79 -12.69 -0.72
N SER A 130 -28.25 -12.06 -1.81
CA SER A 130 -29.48 -12.41 -2.53
C SER A 130 -29.21 -13.21 -3.83
N ARG A 131 -27.99 -13.71 -4.03
CA ARG A 131 -27.58 -14.63 -5.09
C ARG A 131 -26.95 -15.85 -4.46
#